data_AF-X1KEV7-F1
#
_entry.id   AF-X1KEV7-F1
#
_cell.length_a   1.000
_cell.length_b   1.000
_cell.length_c   1.000
_cell.angle_alpha   90.00
_cell.angle_beta   90.00
_cell.angle_gamma   90.00
#
_symmetry.space_group_name_H-M   'P 1'
#
loop_
_entity.id
_entity.type
_entity.pdbx_description
1 polymer ?
#
loop_
_entity_poly.entity_id
_entity_poly.type
_entity_poly.pdbx_seq_one_letter_code
_entity_poly.pdbx_strand_id
1 'polypeptide(L)'
;MLDIAVYKELRKSRKVYLDYSSNARDLEWDKLSEAVAWYRKIKRVDLLNEKGLKESPLSRLERINPEAVWWLKERGIDLEAGDRIKIAPAAQHFQGGVRIREGAQASIKGLYAAGECAGAQHGANRPGGNALLDSQVFGKIAGLNALDEAKRTSHSSSTPICTDKIRDNLRNLRSRGGREAYLVRSKIQDLLFRYATIMRTEEGLGEGLKKLAEIEEQGI
;
A
#
# COMPACT_ATOMS: atom_id res chain seq x y z
N MET A 1 -15.16 -0.69 -5.07
CA MET A 1 -16.52 -0.22 -4.71
C MET A 1 -16.67 0.01 -3.21
N LEU A 2 -16.19 -0.92 -2.36
CA LEU A 2 -16.17 -0.76 -0.90
C LEU A 2 -15.37 0.45 -0.42
N ASP A 3 -14.15 0.67 -0.92
CA ASP A 3 -13.30 1.79 -0.47
C ASP A 3 -13.97 3.16 -0.67
N ILE A 4 -14.70 3.33 -1.78
CA ILE A 4 -15.46 4.55 -2.08
C ILE A 4 -16.61 4.71 -1.07
N ALA A 5 -17.34 3.64 -0.77
CA ALA A 5 -18.44 3.68 0.20
C ALA A 5 -17.92 4.01 1.62
N VAL A 6 -16.85 3.34 2.06
CA VAL A 6 -16.20 3.63 3.35
C VAL A 6 -15.71 5.08 3.38
N TYR A 7 -15.00 5.53 2.32
CA TYR A 7 -14.51 6.89 2.21
C TYR A 7 -15.64 7.93 2.32
N LYS A 8 -16.78 7.72 1.65
CA LYS A 8 -17.95 8.61 1.71
C LYS A 8 -18.52 8.73 3.12
N GLU A 9 -18.60 7.64 3.88
CA GLU A 9 -19.10 7.69 5.26
C GLU A 9 -18.10 8.34 6.22
N LEU A 10 -16.80 8.08 6.05
CA LEU A 10 -15.75 8.75 6.84
C LEU A 10 -15.75 10.27 6.62
N ARG A 11 -16.05 10.76 5.40
CA ARG A 11 -16.19 12.19 5.09
C ARG A 11 -17.38 12.86 5.80
N LYS A 12 -18.35 12.08 6.27
CA LYS A 12 -19.47 12.54 7.11
C LYS A 12 -19.17 12.37 8.61
N SER A 13 -17.91 12.14 8.99
CA SER A 13 -17.48 11.84 10.36
C SER A 13 -18.15 10.61 10.97
N ARG A 14 -18.65 9.68 10.14
CA ARG A 14 -19.22 8.42 10.59
C ARG A 14 -18.13 7.36 10.66
N LYS A 15 -18.32 6.39 11.55
CA LYS A 15 -17.43 5.22 11.68
C LYS A 15 -18.05 4.07 10.88
N VAL A 16 -17.20 3.30 10.19
CA VAL A 16 -17.62 2.12 9.43
C VAL A 16 -17.02 0.88 10.07
N TYR A 17 -17.79 -0.20 10.07
CA TYR A 17 -17.44 -1.44 10.75
C TYR A 17 -17.69 -2.65 9.86
N LEU A 18 -16.86 -3.67 10.01
CA LEU A 18 -17.17 -5.03 9.57
C LEU A 18 -17.90 -5.75 10.70
N ASP A 19 -19.03 -6.34 10.37
CA ASP A 19 -19.85 -7.14 11.28
C ASP A 19 -19.78 -8.61 10.84
N TYR A 20 -19.24 -9.46 11.70
CA TYR A 20 -19.09 -10.89 11.44
C TYR A 20 -20.21 -11.73 12.06
N SER A 21 -21.14 -11.10 12.79
CA SER A 21 -22.19 -11.79 13.55
C SER A 21 -23.30 -12.38 12.67
N SER A 22 -23.52 -11.84 11.47
CA SER A 22 -24.59 -12.28 10.57
C SER A 22 -24.25 -12.06 9.10
N ASN A 23 -24.83 -12.89 8.23
CA ASN A 23 -24.69 -12.70 6.79
C ASN A 23 -25.40 -11.43 6.32
N ALA A 24 -24.96 -10.87 5.19
CA ALA A 24 -25.71 -9.82 4.51
C ALA A 24 -27.12 -10.32 4.15
N ARG A 25 -28.13 -9.46 4.34
CA ARG A 25 -29.55 -9.82 4.11
C ARG A 25 -29.83 -10.30 2.69
N ASP A 26 -29.17 -9.68 1.72
CA ASP A 26 -29.36 -9.96 0.29
C ASP A 26 -28.19 -10.77 -0.30
N LEU A 27 -27.60 -11.68 0.50
CA LEU A 27 -26.45 -12.49 0.06
C LEU A 27 -26.89 -13.57 -0.93
N GLU A 28 -26.45 -13.42 -2.18
CA GLU A 28 -26.63 -14.37 -3.27
C GLU A 28 -25.42 -15.31 -3.37
N TRP A 29 -25.56 -16.56 -2.91
CA TRP A 29 -24.48 -17.54 -2.82
C TRP A 29 -23.93 -18.01 -4.17
N ASP A 30 -24.76 -18.03 -5.19
CA ASP A 30 -24.43 -18.37 -6.57
C ASP A 30 -23.43 -17.37 -7.18
N LYS A 31 -23.52 -16.10 -6.81
CA LYS A 31 -22.57 -15.05 -7.20
C LYS A 31 -21.18 -15.21 -6.58
N LEU A 32 -21.02 -16.12 -5.61
CA LEU A 32 -19.73 -16.43 -4.98
C LEU A 32 -19.03 -17.65 -5.60
N SER A 33 -19.59 -18.26 -6.65
CA SER A 33 -19.11 -19.51 -7.23
C SER A 33 -17.62 -19.52 -7.59
N GLU A 34 -17.10 -18.44 -8.17
CA GLU A 34 -15.67 -18.31 -8.51
C GLU A 34 -14.78 -18.31 -7.25
N ALA A 35 -15.14 -17.49 -6.25
CA ALA A 35 -14.39 -17.40 -5.00
C ALA A 35 -14.41 -18.75 -4.26
N VAL A 36 -15.58 -19.40 -4.18
CA VAL A 36 -15.75 -20.72 -3.56
C VAL A 36 -14.91 -21.76 -4.28
N ALA A 37 -14.90 -21.77 -5.62
CA ALA A 37 -14.08 -22.70 -6.39
C ALA A 37 -12.58 -22.51 -6.09
N TRP A 38 -12.13 -21.27 -5.96
CA TRP A 38 -10.75 -20.97 -5.57
C TRP A 38 -10.42 -21.49 -4.17
N TYR A 39 -11.28 -21.24 -3.17
CA TYR A 39 -11.07 -21.74 -1.81
C TYR A 39 -11.07 -23.27 -1.74
N ARG A 40 -11.95 -23.93 -2.51
CA ARG A 40 -11.97 -25.39 -2.61
C ARG A 40 -10.67 -25.92 -3.19
N LYS A 41 -10.16 -25.29 -4.26
CA LYS A 41 -8.93 -25.72 -4.95
C LYS A 41 -7.67 -25.45 -4.13
N ILE A 42 -7.52 -24.25 -3.58
CA ILE A 42 -6.27 -23.77 -2.99
C ILE A 42 -6.22 -24.01 -1.48
N LYS A 43 -7.33 -23.74 -0.79
CA LYS A 43 -7.40 -23.86 0.68
C LYS A 43 -8.01 -25.19 1.13
N ARG A 44 -8.53 -26.01 0.19
CA ARG A 44 -9.27 -27.25 0.50
C ARG A 44 -10.41 -27.00 1.48
N VAL A 45 -11.11 -25.87 1.29
CA VAL A 45 -12.29 -25.47 2.06
C VAL A 45 -13.47 -25.30 1.12
N ASP A 46 -14.57 -26.00 1.38
CA ASP A 46 -15.83 -25.79 0.67
C ASP A 46 -16.77 -24.88 1.47
N LEU A 47 -16.69 -23.58 1.18
CA LEU A 47 -17.46 -22.55 1.87
C LEU A 47 -18.98 -22.73 1.76
N LEU A 48 -19.49 -23.52 0.80
CA LEU A 48 -20.92 -23.70 0.60
C LEU A 48 -21.48 -25.01 1.14
N ASN A 49 -20.64 -26.04 1.23
CA ASN A 49 -21.06 -27.41 1.54
C ASN A 49 -20.53 -27.94 2.87
N GLU A 50 -19.45 -27.37 3.43
CA GLU A 50 -19.02 -27.72 4.79
C GLU A 50 -20.06 -27.23 5.82
N LYS A 51 -20.38 -28.11 6.77
CA LYS A 51 -21.39 -27.86 7.80
C LYS A 51 -20.99 -26.63 8.64
N GLY A 52 -21.95 -25.75 8.90
CA GLY A 52 -21.76 -24.55 9.74
C GLY A 52 -21.21 -23.32 9.02
N LEU A 53 -20.56 -23.46 7.86
CA LEU A 53 -19.91 -22.31 7.20
C LEU A 53 -20.88 -21.29 6.58
N LYS A 54 -22.15 -21.67 6.38
CA LYS A 54 -23.19 -20.73 5.93
C LYS A 54 -23.82 -19.93 7.07
N GLU A 55 -23.63 -20.33 8.33
CA GLU A 55 -24.34 -19.74 9.48
C GLU A 55 -23.92 -18.29 9.71
N SER A 56 -22.61 -18.00 9.68
CA SER A 56 -22.10 -16.64 9.84
C SER A 56 -20.80 -16.39 9.06
N PRO A 57 -20.48 -15.11 8.78
CA PRO A 57 -19.14 -14.74 8.33
C PRO A 57 -18.04 -15.15 9.32
N LEU A 58 -18.30 -15.13 10.63
CA LEU A 58 -17.35 -15.57 11.65
C LEU A 58 -16.96 -17.04 11.46
N SER A 59 -17.92 -17.94 11.31
CA SER A 59 -17.66 -19.37 11.10
C SER A 59 -16.79 -19.63 9.86
N ARG A 60 -16.93 -18.80 8.81
CA ARG A 60 -16.04 -18.85 7.64
C ARG A 60 -14.66 -18.33 7.95
N LEU A 61 -14.55 -17.23 8.69
CA LEU A 61 -13.25 -16.65 9.07
C LEU A 61 -12.45 -17.63 9.94
N GLU A 62 -13.07 -18.23 10.94
CA GLU A 62 -12.45 -19.24 11.81
C GLU A 62 -11.95 -20.44 11.02
N ARG A 63 -12.70 -20.88 10.01
CA ARG A 63 -12.31 -22.00 9.16
C ARG A 63 -11.15 -21.68 8.22
N ILE A 64 -11.07 -20.43 7.74
CA ILE A 64 -10.10 -20.01 6.72
C ILE A 64 -8.82 -19.45 7.35
N ASN A 65 -8.94 -18.76 8.47
CA ASN A 65 -7.88 -17.99 9.14
C ASN A 65 -8.20 -17.83 10.65
N PRO A 66 -8.16 -18.93 11.42
CA PRO A 66 -8.43 -18.89 12.86
C PRO A 66 -7.44 -17.99 13.62
N GLU A 67 -6.20 -17.86 13.13
CA GLU A 67 -5.19 -17.00 13.74
C GLU A 67 -5.60 -15.53 13.73
N ALA A 68 -6.35 -15.07 12.72
CA ALA A 68 -6.87 -13.71 12.70
C ALA A 68 -7.92 -13.45 13.79
N VAL A 69 -8.79 -14.43 14.06
CA VAL A 69 -9.80 -14.33 15.13
C VAL A 69 -9.11 -14.24 16.48
N TRP A 70 -8.16 -15.14 16.73
CA TRP A 70 -7.34 -15.11 17.94
C TRP A 70 -6.58 -13.79 18.09
N TRP A 71 -5.91 -13.31 17.03
CA TRP A 71 -5.12 -12.08 17.05
C TRP A 71 -5.95 -10.83 17.38
N LEU A 72 -7.20 -10.78 16.91
CA LEU A 72 -8.16 -9.74 17.22
C LEU A 72 -8.61 -9.81 18.69
N LYS A 73 -8.91 -11.02 19.18
CA LYS A 73 -9.34 -11.26 20.55
C LYS A 73 -8.28 -10.82 21.56
N GLU A 74 -7.01 -11.16 21.32
CA GLU A 74 -5.85 -10.71 22.13
C GLU A 74 -5.68 -9.18 22.15
N ARG A 75 -6.31 -8.45 21.22
CA ARG A 75 -6.29 -6.99 21.14
C ARG A 75 -7.60 -6.34 21.59
N GLY A 76 -8.48 -7.11 22.24
CA GLY A 76 -9.73 -6.61 22.80
C GLY A 76 -10.85 -6.43 21.78
N ILE A 77 -10.83 -7.19 20.68
CA ILE A 77 -11.95 -7.29 19.74
C ILE A 77 -12.40 -8.75 19.72
N ASP A 78 -13.44 -9.08 20.48
CA ASP A 78 -14.00 -10.43 20.57
C ASP A 78 -15.16 -10.61 19.59
N LEU A 79 -14.86 -11.19 18.42
CA LEU A 79 -15.86 -11.44 17.39
C LEU A 79 -16.93 -12.45 17.83
N GLU A 80 -16.59 -13.38 18.73
CA GLU A 80 -17.54 -14.37 19.28
C GLU A 80 -18.53 -13.69 20.24
N ALA A 81 -18.09 -12.65 20.95
CA ALA A 81 -18.94 -11.79 21.76
C ALA A 81 -19.77 -10.79 20.94
N GLY A 82 -19.57 -10.72 19.62
CA GLY A 82 -20.27 -9.83 18.71
C GLY A 82 -19.61 -8.47 18.49
N ASP A 83 -18.34 -8.31 18.89
CA ASP A 83 -17.59 -7.08 18.60
C ASP A 83 -17.43 -6.88 17.09
N ARG A 84 -17.36 -5.61 16.70
CA ARG A 84 -17.22 -5.20 15.31
C ARG A 84 -15.87 -4.58 15.04
N ILE A 85 -15.32 -4.86 13.87
CA ILE A 85 -14.01 -4.33 13.47
C ILE A 85 -14.19 -2.97 12.81
N LYS A 86 -13.72 -1.90 13.44
CA LYS A 86 -13.70 -0.57 12.82
C LYS A 86 -12.71 -0.57 11.65
N ILE A 87 -13.14 -0.09 10.49
CA ILE A 87 -12.31 -0.04 9.28
C ILE A 87 -12.17 1.37 8.71
N ALA A 88 -11.08 1.58 7.98
CA ALA A 88 -10.83 2.76 7.15
C ALA A 88 -9.92 2.38 5.97
N PRO A 89 -9.98 3.09 4.84
CA PRO A 89 -9.03 2.89 3.75
C PRO A 89 -7.61 3.22 4.22
N ALA A 90 -6.63 2.46 3.73
CA ALA A 90 -5.22 2.69 3.99
C ALA A 90 -4.43 2.64 2.68
N ALA A 91 -3.37 3.45 2.58
CA ALA A 91 -2.42 3.33 1.49
C ALA A 91 -1.64 2.02 1.66
N GLN A 92 -1.71 1.13 0.67
CA GLN A 92 -1.16 -0.23 0.77
C GLN A 92 0.05 -0.47 -0.13
N HIS A 93 0.10 0.15 -1.31
CA HIS A 93 1.15 -0.12 -2.31
C HIS A 93 1.37 1.09 -3.22
N PHE A 94 2.64 1.36 -3.56
CA PHE A 94 3.02 2.38 -4.55
C PHE A 94 3.27 1.76 -5.93
N GLN A 95 2.51 2.17 -6.93
CA GLN A 95 2.70 1.70 -8.32
C GLN A 95 3.63 2.61 -9.14
N GLY A 96 3.80 3.85 -8.67
CA GLY A 96 4.85 4.74 -9.18
C GLY A 96 6.21 4.34 -8.62
N GLY A 97 7.22 5.16 -8.90
CA GLY A 97 8.58 4.91 -8.45
C GLY A 97 9.59 5.34 -9.50
N VAL A 98 10.81 4.83 -9.37
CA VAL A 98 11.85 5.02 -10.38
C VAL A 98 11.38 4.36 -11.67
N ARG A 99 11.22 5.15 -12.74
CA ARG A 99 10.84 4.64 -14.06
C ARG A 99 11.94 3.71 -14.58
N ILE A 100 11.59 2.46 -14.82
CA ILE A 100 12.50 1.45 -15.36
C ILE A 100 12.19 1.08 -16.81
N ARG A 101 13.20 0.54 -17.51
CA ARG A 101 13.07 -0.14 -18.81
C ARG A 101 12.97 -1.67 -18.60
N GLU A 102 12.83 -2.42 -19.68
CA GLU A 102 12.66 -3.89 -19.65
C GLU A 102 13.78 -4.62 -18.89
N GLY A 103 15.03 -4.13 -18.96
CA GLY A 103 16.16 -4.68 -18.21
C GLY A 103 16.31 -4.09 -16.79
N ALA A 104 15.26 -3.48 -16.25
CA ALA A 104 15.22 -2.80 -14.95
C ALA A 104 16.18 -1.60 -14.79
N GLN A 105 16.71 -1.06 -15.89
CA GLN A 105 17.54 0.15 -15.89
C GLN A 105 16.69 1.39 -15.62
N ALA A 106 17.18 2.29 -14.78
CA ALA A 106 16.67 3.64 -14.64
C ALA A 106 17.14 4.55 -15.80
N SER A 107 16.76 5.82 -15.77
CA SER A 107 17.27 6.83 -16.71
C SER A 107 18.74 7.19 -16.51
N ILE A 108 19.28 6.93 -15.32
CA ILE A 108 20.69 7.13 -14.98
C ILE A 108 21.46 5.85 -15.32
N LYS A 109 22.50 5.97 -16.14
CA LYS A 109 23.34 4.83 -16.54
C LYS A 109 23.99 4.18 -15.32
N GLY A 110 23.99 2.84 -15.27
CA GLY A 110 24.48 2.06 -14.14
C GLY A 110 23.54 2.03 -12.92
N LEU A 111 22.39 2.72 -12.95
CA LEU A 111 21.38 2.65 -11.91
C LEU A 111 20.25 1.71 -12.32
N TYR A 112 19.92 0.79 -11.42
CA TYR A 112 18.84 -0.17 -11.58
C TYR A 112 17.87 -0.06 -10.40
N ALA A 113 16.59 -0.37 -10.63
CA ALA A 113 15.57 -0.39 -9.59
C ALA A 113 14.65 -1.61 -9.77
N ALA A 114 14.15 -2.15 -8.67
CA ALA A 114 13.28 -3.33 -8.68
C ALA A 114 12.35 -3.34 -7.46
N GLY A 115 11.23 -4.05 -7.57
CA GLY A 115 10.20 -4.10 -6.52
C GLY A 115 9.44 -2.78 -6.40
N GLU A 116 8.88 -2.51 -5.22
CA GLU A 116 7.97 -1.37 -5.00
C GLU A 116 8.63 0.01 -5.18
N CYS A 117 9.97 0.11 -5.18
CA CYS A 117 10.64 1.38 -5.49
C CYS A 117 10.69 1.69 -7.00
N ALA A 118 10.44 0.70 -7.86
CA ALA A 118 10.39 0.84 -9.31
C ALA A 118 8.94 1.03 -9.77
N GLY A 119 8.77 1.83 -10.83
CA GLY A 119 7.47 2.08 -11.45
C GLY A 119 7.47 1.85 -12.96
N ALA A 120 6.26 1.93 -13.53
CA ALA A 120 5.86 1.68 -14.94
C ALA A 120 5.41 0.26 -15.27
N GLN A 121 5.84 -0.76 -14.53
CA GLN A 121 5.54 -2.17 -14.83
C GLN A 121 4.07 -2.58 -14.61
N HIS A 122 3.31 -1.86 -13.77
CA HIS A 122 1.91 -2.16 -13.45
C HIS A 122 0.90 -1.15 -14.01
N GLY A 123 1.36 -0.13 -14.74
CA GLY A 123 0.50 0.97 -15.19
C GLY A 123 -0.20 1.70 -14.03
N ALA A 124 -1.52 1.86 -14.13
CA ALA A 124 -2.33 2.55 -13.11
C ALA A 124 -2.94 1.61 -12.06
N ASN A 125 -3.02 0.30 -12.33
CA ASN A 125 -3.57 -0.67 -11.38
C ASN A 125 -2.81 -2.01 -11.38
N ARG A 126 -2.17 -2.32 -10.25
CA ARG A 126 -1.50 -3.60 -10.01
C ARG A 126 -2.52 -4.67 -9.60
N PRO A 127 -2.60 -5.83 -10.27
CA PRO A 127 -3.40 -6.96 -9.80
C PRO A 127 -2.92 -7.48 -8.43
N GLY A 128 -3.85 -7.85 -7.55
CA GLY A 128 -3.54 -8.40 -6.22
C GLY A 128 -2.57 -9.58 -6.27
N GLY A 129 -1.68 -9.71 -5.27
CA GLY A 129 -0.69 -10.80 -5.19
C GLY A 129 0.63 -10.58 -5.95
N ASN A 130 0.67 -9.69 -6.94
CA ASN A 130 1.87 -9.48 -7.77
C ASN A 130 3.03 -8.69 -7.14
N ALA A 131 2.87 -8.00 -6.01
CA ALA A 131 3.94 -7.11 -5.48
C ALA A 131 5.23 -7.88 -5.09
N LEU A 132 5.08 -9.04 -4.44
CA LEU A 132 6.22 -9.90 -4.09
C LEU A 132 6.83 -10.54 -5.34
N LEU A 133 5.99 -10.95 -6.27
CA LEU A 133 6.41 -11.51 -7.56
C LEU A 133 7.21 -10.49 -8.37
N ASP A 134 6.76 -9.23 -8.37
CA ASP A 134 7.43 -8.11 -9.02
C ASP A 134 8.85 -7.91 -8.48
N SER A 135 8.98 -7.93 -7.14
CA SER A 135 10.27 -7.83 -6.47
C SER A 135 11.21 -8.98 -6.86
N GLN A 136 10.71 -10.22 -6.96
CA GLN A 136 11.53 -11.37 -7.35
C GLN A 136 11.94 -11.34 -8.82
N VAL A 137 10.99 -11.05 -9.72
CA VAL A 137 11.21 -11.04 -11.17
C VAL A 137 12.14 -9.90 -11.55
N PHE A 138 11.79 -8.65 -11.21
CA PHE A 138 12.62 -7.51 -11.55
C PHE A 138 13.89 -7.45 -10.72
N GLY A 139 13.91 -8.01 -9.50
CA GLY A 139 15.15 -8.16 -8.73
C GLY A 139 16.16 -9.05 -9.46
N LYS A 140 15.71 -10.18 -10.00
CA LYS A 140 16.55 -11.06 -10.83
C LYS A 140 17.01 -10.36 -12.12
N ILE A 141 16.10 -9.70 -12.84
CA ILE A 141 16.40 -8.98 -14.07
C ILE A 141 17.42 -7.86 -13.81
N ALA A 142 17.19 -7.03 -12.80
CA ALA A 142 18.08 -5.95 -12.39
C ALA A 142 19.47 -6.49 -12.04
N GLY A 143 19.54 -7.53 -11.21
CA GLY A 143 20.81 -8.12 -10.78
C GLY A 143 21.64 -8.67 -11.94
N LEU A 144 21.01 -9.41 -12.87
CA LEU A 144 21.71 -9.97 -14.03
C LEU A 144 22.21 -8.87 -14.98
N ASN A 145 21.36 -7.90 -15.31
CA ASN A 145 21.74 -6.80 -16.21
C ASN A 145 22.80 -5.89 -15.59
N ALA A 146 22.71 -5.60 -14.29
CA ALA A 146 23.70 -4.82 -13.57
C ALA A 146 25.06 -5.54 -13.53
N LEU A 147 25.07 -6.87 -13.32
CA LEU A 147 26.29 -7.68 -13.39
C LEU A 147 26.93 -7.63 -14.78
N ASP A 148 26.13 -7.75 -15.84
CA ASP A 148 26.62 -7.70 -17.22
C ASP A 148 27.13 -6.31 -17.60
N GLU A 149 26.51 -5.23 -17.11
CA GLU A 149 27.05 -3.87 -17.28
C GLU A 149 28.35 -3.68 -16.49
N ALA A 150 28.41 -4.15 -15.24
CA ALA A 150 29.60 -4.06 -14.40
C ALA A 150 30.81 -4.78 -15.01
N LYS A 151 30.63 -5.96 -15.60
CA LYS A 151 31.69 -6.70 -16.31
C LYS A 151 32.23 -5.98 -17.55
N ARG A 152 31.36 -5.23 -18.25
CA ARG A 152 31.72 -4.48 -19.47
C ARG A 152 32.28 -3.10 -19.17
N THR A 153 32.03 -2.59 -17.97
CA THR A 153 32.53 -1.29 -17.55
C THR A 153 33.98 -1.45 -17.10
N SER A 154 34.91 -1.03 -17.96
CA SER A 154 36.29 -0.79 -17.53
C SER A 154 36.25 0.26 -16.42
N HIS A 155 36.91 0.00 -15.28
CA HIS A 155 37.02 0.98 -14.20
C HIS A 155 37.66 2.25 -14.74
N SER A 156 36.87 3.23 -15.16
CA SER A 156 37.38 4.56 -15.50
C SER A 156 37.51 5.33 -14.20
N SER A 157 38.76 5.56 -13.80
CA SER A 157 39.29 6.58 -12.88
C SER A 157 38.34 7.12 -11.80
N SER A 158 38.80 7.03 -10.55
CA SER A 158 38.21 7.63 -9.36
C SER A 158 37.77 9.07 -9.60
N THR A 159 36.52 9.27 -10.01
CA THR A 159 35.93 10.61 -10.01
C THR A 159 35.88 10.99 -8.54
N PRO A 160 36.55 12.08 -8.11
CA PRO A 160 36.51 12.48 -6.72
C PRO A 160 35.05 12.67 -6.31
N ILE A 161 34.61 11.92 -5.30
CA ILE A 161 33.26 12.05 -4.77
C ILE A 161 33.18 13.40 -4.05
N CYS A 162 32.60 14.41 -4.71
CA CYS A 162 32.34 15.69 -4.06
C CYS A 162 31.17 15.53 -3.08
N THR A 163 31.48 15.57 -1.79
CA THR A 163 30.50 15.48 -0.71
C THR A 163 30.12 16.85 -0.14
N ASP A 164 30.69 17.93 -0.68
CA ASP A 164 30.53 19.28 -0.11
C ASP A 164 29.06 19.71 -0.11
N LYS A 165 28.34 19.50 -1.22
CA LYS A 165 26.89 19.77 -1.27
C LYS A 165 26.10 18.99 -0.22
N ILE A 166 26.47 17.73 0.05
CA ILE A 166 25.80 16.91 1.07
C ILE A 166 26.08 17.50 2.46
N ARG A 167 27.34 17.87 2.74
CA ARG A 167 27.72 18.51 4.01
C ARG A 167 27.03 19.85 4.20
N ASP A 168 26.95 20.67 3.16
CA ASP A 168 26.29 21.97 3.20
C ASP A 168 24.78 21.80 3.44
N ASN A 169 24.14 20.84 2.78
CA ASN A 169 22.72 20.52 3.04
C ASN A 169 22.51 20.08 4.50
N LEU A 170 23.38 19.23 5.05
CA LEU A 170 23.28 18.79 6.45
C LEU A 170 23.54 19.94 7.44
N ARG A 171 24.48 20.85 7.14
CA ARG A 171 24.71 22.06 7.94
C ARG A 171 23.49 22.97 7.91
N ASN A 172 22.92 23.21 6.72
CA ASN A 172 21.72 24.02 6.54
C ASN A 172 20.51 23.42 7.27
N LEU A 173 20.34 22.10 7.24
CA LEU A 173 19.28 21.41 8.00
C LEU A 173 19.45 21.55 9.51
N ARG A 174 20.69 21.66 10.01
CA ARG A 174 20.97 21.85 11.45
C ARG A 174 20.88 23.31 11.89
N SER A 175 21.16 24.25 11.00
CA SER A 175 21.20 25.69 11.31
C SER A 175 19.88 26.40 11.05
N ARG A 176 19.00 25.84 10.21
CA ARG A 176 17.64 26.36 10.02
C ARG A 176 16.78 25.99 11.21
N GLY A 177 16.04 26.98 11.71
CA GLY A 177 14.88 26.76 12.57
C GLY A 177 13.66 26.43 11.71
N GLY A 178 12.65 25.82 12.33
CA GLY A 178 11.43 25.41 11.66
C GLY A 178 10.57 24.58 12.60
N ARG A 179 9.62 23.83 12.04
CA ARG A 179 8.73 22.99 12.84
C ARG A 179 9.32 21.60 13.02
N GLU A 180 8.96 20.97 14.14
CA GLU A 180 9.33 19.58 14.39
C GLU A 180 8.93 18.67 13.22
N ALA A 181 9.90 17.93 12.67
CA ALA A 181 9.73 17.14 11.46
C ALA A 181 8.55 16.15 11.54
N TYR A 182 8.26 15.60 12.73
CA TYR A 182 7.13 14.68 12.90
C TYR A 182 5.76 15.38 12.76
N LEU A 183 5.64 16.65 13.21
CA LEU A 183 4.43 17.44 13.03
C LEU A 183 4.21 17.77 11.55
N VAL A 184 5.29 18.15 10.86
CA VAL A 184 5.24 18.41 9.41
C VAL A 184 4.84 17.14 8.64
N ARG A 185 5.47 16.00 8.94
CA ARG A 185 5.13 14.71 8.36
C ARG A 185 3.66 14.35 8.61
N SER A 186 3.18 14.49 9.85
CA SER A 186 1.78 14.19 10.19
C SER A 186 0.81 15.08 9.42
N LYS A 187 1.09 16.38 9.29
CA LYS A 187 0.28 17.30 8.47
C LYS A 187 0.25 16.90 7.00
N ILE A 188 1.40 16.53 6.42
CA ILE A 188 1.47 16.05 5.03
C ILE A 188 0.65 14.77 4.85
N GLN A 189 0.77 13.81 5.78
CA GLN A 189 -0.01 12.56 5.73
C GLN A 189 -1.51 12.83 5.79
N ASP A 190 -1.96 13.69 6.69
CA ASP A 190 -3.35 14.12 6.82
C ASP A 190 -3.86 14.81 5.55
N LEU A 191 -3.04 15.68 4.97
CA LEU A 191 -3.37 16.43 3.76
C LEU A 191 -3.52 15.49 2.56
N LEU A 192 -2.54 14.63 2.32
CA LEU A 192 -2.59 13.64 1.26
C LEU A 192 -3.74 12.65 1.47
N PHE A 193 -4.01 12.25 2.72
CA PHE A 193 -5.16 11.40 3.03
C PHE A 193 -6.48 12.04 2.61
N ARG A 194 -6.64 13.35 2.87
CA ARG A 194 -7.87 14.09 2.53
C ARG A 194 -8.04 14.31 1.02
N TYR A 195 -6.98 14.71 0.32
CA TYR A 195 -7.08 15.23 -1.04
C TYR A 195 -6.57 14.29 -2.14
N ALA A 196 -5.73 13.31 -1.82
CA ALA A 196 -5.00 12.50 -2.80
C ALA A 196 -5.18 10.97 -2.64
N THR A 197 -6.20 10.51 -1.90
CA THR A 197 -6.49 9.06 -1.73
C THR A 197 -7.56 8.56 -2.70
N ILE A 198 -8.73 8.14 -2.19
CA ILE A 198 -9.72 7.32 -2.90
C ILE A 198 -10.52 8.14 -3.91
N MET A 199 -11.02 9.30 -3.50
CA MET A 199 -11.72 10.23 -4.39
C MET A 199 -10.89 11.50 -4.53
N ARG A 200 -10.70 11.93 -5.77
CA ARG A 200 -9.90 13.10 -6.13
C ARG A 200 -10.73 13.96 -7.07
N THR A 201 -10.74 15.26 -6.82
CA THR A 201 -11.32 16.26 -7.73
C THR A 201 -10.24 17.27 -8.07
N GLU A 202 -10.40 17.98 -9.17
CA GLU A 202 -9.47 19.02 -9.57
C GLU A 202 -9.33 20.09 -8.48
N GLU A 203 -10.45 20.55 -7.92
CA GLU A 203 -10.47 21.55 -6.86
C GLU A 203 -9.78 21.04 -5.58
N GLY A 204 -10.06 19.79 -5.20
CA GLY A 204 -9.45 19.17 -4.02
C GLY A 204 -7.95 18.98 -4.16
N LEU A 205 -7.47 18.55 -5.33
CA LEU A 205 -6.03 18.44 -5.61
C LEU A 205 -5.38 19.83 -5.64
N GLY A 206 -6.04 20.83 -6.23
CA GLY A 206 -5.57 22.21 -6.23
C GLY A 206 -5.44 22.80 -4.82
N GLU A 207 -6.41 22.55 -3.94
CA GLU A 207 -6.32 22.96 -2.52
C GLU A 207 -5.19 22.21 -1.78
N GLY A 208 -5.05 20.91 -2.03
CA GLY A 208 -3.96 20.10 -1.48
C GLY A 208 -2.57 20.63 -1.86
N LEU A 209 -2.37 21.02 -3.12
CA LEU A 209 -1.11 21.60 -3.60
C LEU A 209 -0.80 22.94 -2.93
N LYS A 210 -1.78 23.84 -2.78
CA LYS A 210 -1.60 25.12 -2.07
C LYS A 210 -1.13 24.90 -0.63
N LYS A 211 -1.77 23.98 0.08
CA LYS A 211 -1.40 23.63 1.47
C LYS A 211 -0.04 22.96 1.59
N LEU A 212 0.39 22.19 0.59
CA LEU A 212 1.75 21.65 0.56
C LEU A 212 2.79 22.77 0.42
N ALA A 213 2.54 23.76 -0.46
CA ALA A 213 3.43 24.91 -0.61
C ALA A 213 3.53 25.73 0.68
N GLU A 214 2.42 25.96 1.38
CA GLU A 214 2.43 26.61 2.71
C GLU A 214 3.27 25.85 3.74
N ILE A 215 3.22 24.50 3.72
CA ILE A 215 4.05 23.67 4.60
C ILE A 215 5.54 23.80 4.24
N GLU A 216 5.86 23.84 2.95
CA GLU A 216 7.22 24.02 2.44
C GLU A 216 7.81 25.37 2.84
N GLU A 217 7.04 26.46 2.71
CA GLU A 217 7.43 27.81 3.15
C GLU A 217 7.69 27.89 4.65
N GLN A 218 6.88 27.18 5.46
CA GLN A 218 7.02 27.15 6.92
C GLN A 218 8.26 26.37 7.39
N GLY A 219 8.84 25.54 6.52
CA GLY A 219 10.07 24.80 6.79
C GLY A 219 9.95 23.69 7.85
N ILE A 220 11.02 22.89 7.92
CA ILE A 220 11.33 21.94 8.99
C ILE A 220 12.53 22.48 9.74
#